data_AF-D2ZS98-F1
#
_entry.id   AF-D2ZS98-F1
#
_cell.length_a   1.000
_cell.length_b   1.000
_cell.length_c   1.000
_cell.angle_alpha   90.00
_cell.angle_beta   90.00
_cell.angle_gamma   90.00
#
_symmetry.space_group_name_H-M   'P 1'
#
loop_
_entity.id
_entity.type
_entity.pdbx_description
1 polymer ?
#
loop_
_entity_poly.entity_id
_entity_poly.type
_entity_poly.pdbx_seq_one_letter_code
_entity_poly.pdbx_strand_id
1 'polypeptide(L)'
;MNIKILDTTLRDGEQTPGVSLTSLEKLRIATKLDEIGVNFIEAGSAITSEGERQSIKDITQQNFNAEILSFSRPLEMDIDYCLECDVDAVNLVVPTSDLHIFDKLKITKEELLAMSNSAVDYCKDHGLTVELSAEDASRTSIDFLKTVYVNAIEHGADRVCLCDTVGILTPESSFEMFKQLKEDIDVPISCHCHNDFGLAVANTFAALKGGASEFHSTINGIGERAGNTSFEECVVGIYKLFPQFSTDIKIHEIYTISKLVARLTGVYIQPNKAIVGENAFAHESGIHSDGIIKNAATYESITPELVGRKRKFVIGKHMGTHGLDVRLKELGVNVSKNQLKKICDNIKVLADKGKTVTDVDLQAIADNVLEINHKDRIKLNEVTIVSGNKVMPTASVKLTVDGEEVLNAGVGIGPVDAAINAVNSLDIFDDIDFIEYHVDAITGGTDALIDVIIKLQKGDKIISARGTEPDIINASVKAYISGVNRLLSN
;
A
#
# COMPACT_ATOMS: atom_id res chain seq x y z
N MET A 1 -12.43 23.54 7.04
CA MET A 1 -11.17 23.61 7.80
C MET A 1 -10.18 22.68 7.15
N ASN A 2 -8.99 23.17 6.80
CA ASN A 2 -7.96 22.34 6.18
C ASN A 2 -7.24 21.56 7.29
N ILE A 3 -7.25 20.24 7.22
CA ILE A 3 -6.66 19.34 8.21
C ILE A 3 -5.24 19.01 7.79
N LYS A 4 -4.29 19.20 8.71
CA LYS A 4 -2.89 18.87 8.50
C LYS A 4 -2.60 17.42 8.87
N ILE A 5 -1.60 16.82 8.23
CA ILE A 5 -1.25 15.42 8.43
C ILE A 5 0.23 15.29 8.67
N LEU A 6 0.56 14.67 9.81
CA LEU A 6 1.87 14.13 10.08
C LEU A 6 1.89 12.65 9.75
N ASP A 7 2.72 12.26 8.79
CA ASP A 7 3.02 10.86 8.53
C ASP A 7 4.21 10.42 9.39
N THR A 8 3.98 9.39 10.20
CA THR A 8 5.01 8.76 11.06
C THR A 8 5.33 7.34 10.60
N THR A 9 5.17 7.04 9.30
CA THR A 9 5.51 5.72 8.76
C THR A 9 6.98 5.38 8.95
N LEU A 10 7.86 6.40 8.88
CA LEU A 10 9.32 6.25 8.99
C LEU A 10 9.86 6.19 10.43
N ARG A 11 9.02 6.49 11.43
CA ARG A 11 9.36 6.39 12.85
C ARG A 11 8.49 5.35 13.54
N ASP A 12 7.22 5.66 13.80
CA ASP A 12 6.30 4.76 14.50
C ASP A 12 5.98 3.52 13.65
N GLY A 13 5.80 3.72 12.35
CA GLY A 13 5.56 2.62 11.42
C GLY A 13 6.68 1.58 11.40
N GLU A 14 7.93 2.03 11.55
CA GLU A 14 9.10 1.14 11.65
C GLU A 14 9.19 0.40 12.99
N GLN A 15 8.52 0.89 14.05
CA GLN A 15 8.41 0.15 15.32
C GLN A 15 7.54 -1.10 15.20
N THR A 16 6.93 -1.35 14.04
CA THR A 16 6.29 -2.62 13.72
C THR A 16 7.32 -3.76 13.85
N PRO A 17 7.03 -4.83 14.63
CA PRO A 17 7.96 -5.94 14.81
C PRO A 17 8.40 -6.56 13.48
N GLY A 18 9.72 -6.60 13.25
CA GLY A 18 10.33 -7.19 12.06
C GLY A 18 10.50 -6.23 10.88
N VAL A 19 10.07 -4.97 11.01
CA VAL A 19 10.37 -3.92 10.02
C VAL A 19 11.72 -3.29 10.35
N SER A 20 12.57 -3.15 9.35
CA SER A 20 13.81 -2.37 9.42
C SER A 20 14.12 -1.85 8.02
N LEU A 21 14.03 -0.53 7.85
CA LEU A 21 14.18 0.12 6.56
C LEU A 21 15.61 0.61 6.40
N THR A 22 16.20 0.36 5.24
CA THR A 22 17.49 0.97 4.87
C THR A 22 17.32 2.47 4.60
N SER A 23 18.39 3.25 4.69
CA SER A 23 18.37 4.70 4.40
C SER A 23 17.77 5.01 3.02
N LEU A 24 18.10 4.21 2.00
CA LEU A 24 17.55 4.36 0.65
C LEU A 24 16.04 4.07 0.60
N GLU A 25 15.56 3.09 1.37
CA GLU A 25 14.12 2.77 1.44
C GLU A 25 13.34 3.86 2.18
N LYS A 26 13.89 4.39 3.27
CA LYS A 26 13.34 5.55 3.98
C LYS A 26 13.23 6.76 3.07
N LEU A 27 14.31 7.10 2.36
CA LEU A 27 14.32 8.21 1.41
C LEU A 27 13.28 8.03 0.29
N ARG A 28 13.10 6.81 -0.23
CA ARG A 28 12.07 6.51 -1.23
C ARG A 28 10.65 6.70 -0.71
N ILE A 29 10.38 6.29 0.52
CA ILE A 29 9.08 6.50 1.17
C ILE A 29 8.86 7.99 1.43
N ALA A 30 9.85 8.69 2.02
CA ALA A 30 9.81 10.14 2.28
C ALA A 30 9.53 10.94 1.00
N THR A 31 10.22 10.62 -0.09
CA THR A 31 9.98 11.25 -1.40
C THR A 31 8.54 11.08 -1.85
N LYS A 32 7.97 9.87 -1.68
CA LYS A 32 6.56 9.63 -2.05
C LYS A 32 5.56 10.28 -1.11
N LEU A 33 5.90 10.42 0.17
CA LEU A 33 5.11 11.20 1.13
C LEU A 33 5.10 12.69 0.77
N ASP A 34 6.24 13.27 0.39
CA ASP A 34 6.27 14.66 -0.07
C ASP A 34 5.47 14.83 -1.38
N GLU A 35 5.66 13.93 -2.34
CA GLU A 35 4.93 13.97 -3.61
C GLU A 35 3.42 13.84 -3.42
N ILE A 36 2.94 13.04 -2.46
CA ILE A 36 1.50 12.88 -2.18
C ILE A 36 0.90 14.12 -1.49
N GLY A 37 1.75 14.97 -0.90
CA GLY A 37 1.38 16.24 -0.30
C GLY A 37 1.14 16.20 1.22
N VAL A 38 1.77 15.29 1.97
CA VAL A 38 1.70 15.34 3.44
C VAL A 38 2.33 16.64 3.95
N ASN A 39 1.90 17.10 5.13
CA ASN A 39 2.39 18.37 5.68
C ASN A 39 3.66 18.18 6.50
N PHE A 40 3.73 17.06 7.23
CA PHE A 40 4.80 16.76 8.15
C PHE A 40 5.25 15.31 7.94
N ILE A 41 6.57 15.07 7.94
CA ILE A 41 7.16 13.74 7.89
C ILE A 41 8.00 13.56 9.15
N GLU A 42 7.59 12.66 10.05
CA GLU A 42 8.44 12.23 11.15
C GLU A 42 9.40 11.15 10.63
N ALA A 43 10.62 11.60 10.28
CA ALA A 43 11.59 10.84 9.49
C ALA A 43 12.32 9.74 10.27
N GLY A 44 12.18 9.73 11.60
CA GLY A 44 12.83 8.76 12.46
C GLY A 44 13.01 9.25 13.89
N SER A 45 13.87 8.54 14.63
CA SER A 45 14.28 8.90 15.99
C SER A 45 15.80 9.01 16.03
N ALA A 46 16.32 10.24 15.97
CA ALA A 46 17.76 10.53 15.84
C ALA A 46 18.64 9.88 16.94
N ILE A 47 18.07 9.62 18.12
CA ILE A 47 18.76 8.95 19.22
C ILE A 47 19.02 7.45 18.96
N THR A 48 18.26 6.82 18.06
CA THR A 48 18.26 5.36 17.85
C THR A 48 19.63 4.80 17.44
N SER A 49 20.24 5.39 16.40
CA SER A 49 21.55 4.94 15.91
C SER A 49 22.19 5.98 14.97
N GLU A 50 23.48 5.81 14.67
CA GLU A 50 24.16 6.63 13.67
C GLU A 50 23.58 6.43 12.26
N GLY A 51 23.20 5.20 11.89
CA GLY A 51 22.53 4.91 10.62
C GLY A 51 21.16 5.58 10.52
N GLU A 52 20.46 5.70 11.65
CA GLU A 52 19.19 6.42 11.72
C GLU A 52 19.39 7.91 11.46
N ARG A 53 20.38 8.53 12.12
CA ARG A 53 20.75 9.93 11.89
C ARG A 53 21.15 10.19 10.45
N GLN A 54 21.94 9.30 9.84
CA GLN A 54 22.30 9.43 8.43
C GLN A 54 21.05 9.36 7.52
N SER A 55 20.10 8.49 7.84
CA SER A 55 18.85 8.39 7.07
C SER A 55 17.99 9.65 7.18
N ILE A 56 17.91 10.24 8.37
CA ILE A 56 17.21 11.52 8.58
C ILE A 56 17.92 12.64 7.81
N LYS A 57 19.25 12.72 7.85
CA LYS A 57 20.06 13.67 7.06
C LYS A 57 19.82 13.56 5.56
N ASP A 58 19.80 12.33 5.05
CA ASP A 58 19.56 12.10 3.62
C ASP A 58 18.18 12.64 3.20
N ILE A 59 17.19 12.60 4.10
CA ILE A 59 15.84 13.13 3.91
C ILE A 59 15.82 14.67 4.03
N THR A 60 16.44 15.26 5.05
CA THR A 60 16.46 16.72 5.26
C THR A 60 17.25 17.47 4.18
N GLN A 61 18.20 16.80 3.53
CA GLN A 61 18.93 17.35 2.37
C GLN A 61 18.09 17.39 1.08
N GLN A 62 16.90 16.79 1.07
CA GLN A 62 15.98 16.91 -0.06
C GLN A 62 15.23 18.24 0.01
N ASN A 63 14.91 18.79 -1.15
CA ASN A 63 14.08 20.00 -1.24
C ASN A 63 12.59 19.64 -1.20
N PHE A 64 12.16 19.01 -0.11
CA PHE A 64 10.76 18.65 0.14
C PHE A 64 9.93 19.88 0.55
N ASN A 65 8.63 19.80 0.30
CA ASN A 65 7.65 20.80 0.74
C ASN A 65 7.12 20.49 2.15
N ALA A 66 7.11 19.21 2.54
CA ALA A 66 6.77 18.78 3.88
C ALA A 66 7.85 19.23 4.89
N GLU A 67 7.42 19.67 6.07
CA GLU A 67 8.32 19.93 7.20
C GLU A 67 8.80 18.58 7.77
N ILE A 68 10.11 18.45 7.99
CA ILE A 68 10.75 17.20 8.42
C ILE A 68 11.04 17.24 9.91
N LEU A 69 10.62 16.20 10.62
CA LEU A 69 10.75 16.08 12.07
C LEU A 69 11.53 14.84 12.48
N SER A 70 12.16 14.92 13.65
CA SER A 70 12.60 13.75 14.41
C SER A 70 11.85 13.66 15.74
N PHE A 71 11.56 12.43 16.15
CA PHE A 71 11.17 12.14 17.53
C PHE A 71 12.32 12.50 18.48
N SER A 72 11.98 13.06 19.64
CA SER A 72 12.91 13.27 20.74
C SER A 72 12.23 13.08 22.09
N ARG A 73 12.98 12.53 23.05
CA ARG A 73 12.65 12.66 24.48
C ARG A 73 12.95 14.09 24.94
N PRO A 74 12.40 14.56 26.08
CA PRO A 74 12.72 15.88 26.62
C PRO A 74 14.10 15.88 27.31
N LEU A 75 15.14 15.54 26.57
CA LEU A 75 16.54 15.46 27.00
C LEU A 75 17.41 16.22 26.00
N GLU A 76 18.29 17.08 26.49
CA GLU A 76 19.19 17.92 25.68
C GLU A 76 19.98 17.11 24.65
N MET A 77 20.56 15.97 25.07
CA MET A 77 21.30 15.06 24.19
C MET A 77 20.46 14.49 23.04
N ASP A 78 19.17 14.20 23.26
CA ASP A 78 18.30 13.71 22.20
C ASP A 78 18.00 14.84 21.19
N ILE A 79 17.84 16.07 21.68
CA ILE A 79 17.62 17.27 20.86
C ILE A 79 18.88 17.63 20.06
N ASP A 80 20.08 17.51 20.67
CA ASP A 80 21.35 17.70 19.97
C ASP A 80 21.49 16.77 18.77
N TYR A 81 21.09 15.50 18.91
CA TYR A 81 21.08 14.58 17.78
C TYR A 81 20.04 14.95 16.71
N CYS A 82 18.91 15.55 17.09
CA CYS A 82 17.96 16.07 16.12
C CYS A 82 18.56 17.25 15.34
N LEU A 83 19.18 18.20 16.06
CA LEU A 83 19.89 19.35 15.47
C LEU A 83 21.01 18.89 14.52
N GLU A 84 21.78 17.88 14.92
CA GLU A 84 22.81 17.31 14.05
C GLU A 84 22.25 16.80 12.72
N CYS A 85 20.97 16.42 12.65
CA CYS A 85 20.30 15.91 11.45
C CYS A 85 19.68 16.98 10.56
N ASP A 86 19.81 18.26 10.91
CA ASP A 86 19.25 19.40 10.18
C ASP A 86 17.72 19.30 9.99
N VAL A 87 17.00 18.79 11.01
CA VAL A 87 15.52 18.73 10.97
C VAL A 87 14.90 20.12 11.13
N ASP A 88 13.73 20.32 10.53
CA ASP A 88 12.98 21.58 10.64
C ASP A 88 12.31 21.72 12.02
N ALA A 89 11.87 20.58 12.57
CA ALA A 89 11.15 20.55 13.83
C ALA A 89 11.44 19.29 14.65
N VAL A 90 11.07 19.34 15.92
CA VAL A 90 11.17 18.20 16.85
C VAL A 90 9.80 17.86 17.39
N ASN A 91 9.48 16.56 17.38
CA ASN A 91 8.36 16.02 18.13
C ASN A 91 8.85 15.59 19.52
N LEU A 92 8.66 16.46 20.51
CA LEU A 92 9.03 16.24 21.91
C LEU A 92 7.96 15.40 22.60
N VAL A 93 8.27 14.14 22.89
CA VAL A 93 7.32 13.20 23.48
C VAL A 93 7.51 13.12 25.00
N VAL A 94 6.50 13.59 25.74
CA VAL A 94 6.49 13.72 27.20
C VAL A 94 5.51 12.73 27.83
N PRO A 95 5.94 11.83 28.73
CA PRO A 95 5.05 10.87 29.40
C PRO A 95 4.19 11.53 30.50
N THR A 96 2.89 11.73 30.27
CA THR A 96 2.04 12.55 31.17
C THR A 96 1.13 11.77 32.10
N SER A 97 0.94 10.47 31.91
CA SER A 97 0.05 9.69 32.78
C SER A 97 0.68 9.46 34.15
N ASP A 98 -0.15 9.33 35.20
CA ASP A 98 0.35 9.04 36.55
C ASP A 98 1.22 7.76 36.58
N LEU A 99 0.84 6.74 35.81
CA LEU A 99 1.65 5.51 35.66
C LEU A 99 3.02 5.82 35.06
N HIS A 100 3.07 6.63 33.99
CA HIS A 100 4.35 6.96 33.36
C HIS A 100 5.21 7.87 34.24
N ILE A 101 4.61 8.84 34.93
CA ILE A 101 5.35 9.78 35.78
C ILE A 101 5.92 9.05 37.01
N PHE A 102 5.08 8.31 37.74
CA PHE A 102 5.48 7.74 39.03
C PHE A 102 6.15 6.37 38.89
N ASP A 103 5.69 5.49 38.00
CA ASP A 103 6.22 4.13 37.91
C ASP A 103 7.34 4.01 36.87
N LYS A 104 7.22 4.65 35.69
CA LYS A 104 8.22 4.60 34.60
C LYS A 104 9.36 5.59 34.84
N LEU A 105 9.08 6.87 35.07
CA LEU A 105 10.09 7.92 35.23
C LEU A 105 10.56 8.08 36.68
N LYS A 106 9.71 7.79 37.66
CA LYS A 106 9.97 7.96 39.10
C LYS A 106 10.28 9.41 39.49
N ILE A 107 9.52 10.34 38.92
CA ILE A 107 9.62 11.78 39.19
C ILE A 107 8.27 12.34 39.64
N THR A 108 8.26 13.61 40.05
CA THR A 108 7.06 14.38 40.37
C THR A 108 6.47 15.05 39.13
N LYS A 109 5.22 15.52 39.21
CA LYS A 109 4.56 16.27 38.14
C LYS A 109 5.26 17.61 37.87
N GLU A 110 5.75 18.25 38.93
CA GLU A 110 6.51 19.49 38.86
C GLU A 110 7.86 19.30 38.15
N GLU A 111 8.56 18.20 38.43
CA GLU A 111 9.80 17.84 37.72
C GLU A 111 9.53 17.53 36.24
N LEU A 112 8.42 16.85 35.91
CA LEU A 112 8.03 16.61 34.52
C LEU A 112 7.79 17.93 33.77
N LEU A 113 7.05 18.87 34.36
CA LEU A 113 6.79 20.18 33.77
C LEU A 113 8.09 20.96 33.55
N ALA A 114 8.95 21.02 34.57
CA ALA A 114 10.24 21.71 34.46
C ALA A 114 11.14 21.12 33.37
N MET A 115 11.22 19.79 33.28
CA MET A 115 11.96 19.09 32.24
C MET A 115 11.39 19.37 30.85
N SER A 116 10.06 19.33 30.71
CA SER A 116 9.38 19.57 29.43
C SER A 116 9.59 21.01 28.96
N ASN A 117 9.39 21.98 29.85
CA ASN A 117 9.56 23.41 29.55
C ASN A 117 11.01 23.72 29.16
N SER A 118 11.99 23.20 29.90
CA SER A 118 13.40 23.38 29.57
C SER A 118 13.77 22.77 28.22
N ALA A 119 13.16 21.65 27.82
CA ALA A 119 13.39 21.04 26.52
C ALA A 119 12.77 21.86 25.38
N VAL A 120 11.58 22.45 25.59
CA VAL A 120 10.96 23.39 24.65
C VAL A 120 11.86 24.61 24.47
N ASP A 121 12.27 25.26 25.56
CA ASP A 121 13.16 26.44 25.53
C ASP A 121 14.43 26.13 24.73
N TYR A 122 15.07 24.98 25.00
CA TYR A 122 16.28 24.56 24.30
C TYR A 122 16.06 24.39 22.80
N CYS A 123 14.95 23.78 22.38
CA CYS A 123 14.60 23.66 20.96
C CYS A 123 14.41 25.04 20.31
N LYS A 124 13.68 25.96 20.98
CA LYS A 124 13.41 27.30 20.46
C LYS A 124 14.67 28.15 20.36
N ASP A 125 15.57 28.07 21.34
CA ASP A 125 16.87 28.75 21.34
C ASP A 125 17.75 28.34 20.15
N HIS A 126 17.56 27.12 19.64
CA HIS A 126 18.25 26.60 18.46
C HIS A 126 17.45 26.73 17.15
N GLY A 127 16.32 27.44 17.17
CA GLY A 127 15.54 27.76 15.97
C GLY A 127 14.65 26.63 15.45
N LEU A 128 14.40 25.60 16.23
CA LEU A 128 13.51 24.49 15.85
C LEU A 128 12.04 24.86 16.05
N THR A 129 11.18 24.34 15.18
CA THR A 129 9.74 24.24 15.45
C THR A 129 9.51 23.08 16.43
N VAL A 130 8.53 23.21 17.33
CA VAL A 130 8.28 22.24 18.39
C VAL A 130 6.83 21.77 18.38
N GLU A 131 6.66 20.44 18.29
CA GLU A 131 5.45 19.77 18.74
C GLU A 131 5.67 19.14 20.10
N LEU A 132 4.83 19.47 21.09
CA LEU A 132 4.83 18.75 22.35
C LEU A 132 3.73 17.67 22.35
N SER A 133 4.16 16.42 22.31
CA SER A 133 3.29 15.24 22.34
C SER A 133 3.18 14.67 23.75
N ALA A 134 1.98 14.62 24.30
CA ALA A 134 1.73 13.97 25.58
C ALA A 134 1.54 12.45 25.38
N GLU A 135 2.56 11.66 25.70
CA GLU A 135 2.50 10.18 25.72
C GLU A 135 1.56 9.72 26.84
N ASP A 136 0.70 8.75 26.50
CA ASP A 136 -0.31 8.15 27.38
C ASP A 136 -1.34 9.16 27.91
N ALA A 137 -1.62 10.18 27.09
CA ALA A 137 -2.57 11.22 27.40
C ALA A 137 -3.99 10.69 27.60
N SER A 138 -4.37 9.59 26.95
CA SER A 138 -5.68 8.95 27.14
C SER A 138 -5.94 8.45 28.57
N ARG A 139 -4.89 8.30 29.40
CA ARG A 139 -4.96 7.98 30.83
C ARG A 139 -4.55 9.13 31.75
N THR A 140 -4.33 10.31 31.19
CA THR A 140 -3.97 11.52 31.94
C THR A 140 -5.23 12.33 32.24
N SER A 141 -5.35 12.88 33.45
CA SER A 141 -6.46 13.78 33.78
C SER A 141 -6.45 15.02 32.90
N ILE A 142 -7.62 15.44 32.41
CA ILE A 142 -7.74 16.59 31.50
C ILE A 142 -7.14 17.88 32.06
N ASP A 143 -7.32 18.15 33.36
CA ASP A 143 -6.77 19.35 34.01
C ASP A 143 -5.23 19.38 33.98
N PHE A 144 -4.60 18.21 34.15
CA PHE A 144 -3.15 18.10 34.08
C PHE A 144 -2.65 18.19 32.62
N LEU A 145 -3.37 17.62 31.65
CA LEU A 145 -3.05 17.80 30.23
C LEU A 145 -3.10 19.28 29.83
N LYS A 146 -4.14 20.01 30.24
CA LYS A 146 -4.24 21.46 30.05
C LYS A 146 -3.04 22.18 30.65
N THR A 147 -2.65 21.82 31.87
CA THR A 147 -1.48 22.39 32.53
C THR A 147 -0.20 22.15 31.71
N VAL A 148 0.05 20.91 31.27
CA VAL A 148 1.23 20.56 30.45
C VAL A 148 1.27 21.37 29.16
N TYR A 149 0.16 21.41 28.42
CA TYR A 149 0.13 22.12 27.14
C TYR A 149 0.23 23.64 27.29
N VAL A 150 -0.49 24.25 28.24
CA VAL A 150 -0.39 25.69 28.48
C VAL A 150 1.04 26.09 28.83
N ASN A 151 1.70 25.34 29.72
CA ASN A 151 3.10 25.58 30.04
C ASN A 151 4.00 25.44 28.80
N ALA A 152 3.86 24.37 28.02
CA ALA A 152 4.64 24.17 26.79
C ALA A 152 4.46 25.34 25.80
N ILE A 153 3.24 25.83 25.63
CA ILE A 153 2.91 26.95 24.72
C ILE A 153 3.50 28.26 25.25
N GLU A 154 3.44 28.52 26.56
CA GLU A 154 4.07 29.70 27.18
C GLU A 154 5.60 29.71 26.97
N HIS A 155 6.21 28.53 26.90
CA HIS A 155 7.63 28.32 26.57
C HIS A 155 7.92 28.28 25.05
N GLY A 156 6.89 28.40 24.21
CA GLY A 156 7.05 28.56 22.76
C GLY A 156 6.82 27.32 21.90
N ALA A 157 6.18 26.28 22.44
CA ALA A 157 5.72 25.15 21.62
C ALA A 157 4.73 25.63 20.53
N ASP A 158 4.97 25.23 19.29
CA ASP A 158 4.21 25.71 18.12
C ASP A 158 2.92 24.91 17.89
N ARG A 159 2.89 23.66 18.36
CA ARG A 159 1.74 22.73 18.30
C ARG A 159 1.82 21.71 19.43
N VAL A 160 0.69 21.05 19.71
CA VAL A 160 0.58 20.04 20.78
C VAL A 160 -0.18 18.81 20.31
N CYS A 161 0.23 17.62 20.76
CA CYS A 161 -0.37 16.35 20.35
C CYS A 161 -0.87 15.54 21.55
N LEU A 162 -2.12 15.09 21.50
CA LEU A 162 -2.66 14.08 22.42
C LEU A 162 -2.43 12.69 21.85
N CYS A 163 -1.64 11.86 22.55
CA CYS A 163 -1.37 10.48 22.17
C CYS A 163 -2.23 9.48 22.95
N ASP A 164 -3.08 8.73 22.23
CA ASP A 164 -3.75 7.53 22.75
C ASP A 164 -2.82 6.33 22.61
N THR A 165 -1.75 6.34 23.40
CA THR A 165 -0.61 5.41 23.31
C THR A 165 -1.01 3.94 23.39
N VAL A 166 -2.07 3.62 24.14
CA VAL A 166 -2.57 2.25 24.32
C VAL A 166 -3.90 1.98 23.62
N GLY A 167 -4.37 2.90 22.77
CA GLY A 167 -5.54 2.72 21.90
C GLY A 167 -6.87 2.57 22.65
N ILE A 168 -7.02 3.18 23.83
CA ILE A 168 -8.17 2.95 24.72
C ILE A 168 -9.30 3.97 24.56
N LEU A 169 -9.10 5.04 23.78
CA LEU A 169 -10.15 6.03 23.59
C LEU A 169 -11.35 5.41 22.87
N THR A 170 -12.55 5.86 23.24
CA THR A 170 -13.74 5.74 22.41
C THR A 170 -13.98 7.04 21.64
N PRO A 171 -14.74 7.02 20.53
CA PRO A 171 -15.05 8.24 19.78
C PRO A 171 -15.67 9.34 20.65
N GLU A 172 -16.55 9.00 21.59
CA GLU A 172 -17.17 9.96 22.50
C GLU A 172 -16.15 10.60 23.45
N SER A 173 -15.27 9.79 24.05
CA SER A 173 -14.22 10.30 24.93
C SER A 173 -13.18 11.13 24.16
N SER A 174 -12.81 10.72 22.95
CA SER A 174 -11.92 11.49 22.07
C SER A 174 -12.54 12.85 21.75
N PHE A 175 -13.78 12.89 21.26
CA PHE A 175 -14.47 14.15 20.97
C PHE A 175 -14.49 15.09 22.18
N GLU A 176 -14.85 14.57 23.36
CA GLU A 176 -14.99 15.39 24.56
C GLU A 176 -13.63 15.90 25.07
N MET A 177 -12.59 15.07 25.04
CA MET A 177 -11.22 15.51 25.41
C MET A 177 -10.74 16.64 24.50
N PHE A 178 -10.82 16.47 23.18
CA PHE A 178 -10.37 17.49 22.24
C PHE A 178 -11.20 18.78 22.33
N LYS A 179 -12.51 18.66 22.56
CA LYS A 179 -13.38 19.81 22.80
C LYS A 179 -12.96 20.60 24.04
N GLN A 180 -12.71 19.93 25.15
CA GLN A 180 -12.25 20.58 26.39
C GLN A 180 -10.86 21.19 26.25
N LEU A 181 -9.95 20.54 25.51
CA LEU A 181 -8.63 21.09 25.22
C LEU A 181 -8.71 22.35 24.36
N LYS A 182 -9.61 22.36 23.37
CA LYS A 182 -9.74 23.49 22.44
C LYS A 182 -10.26 24.77 23.11
N GLU A 183 -10.87 24.68 24.29
CA GLU A 183 -11.31 25.85 25.06
C GLU A 183 -10.14 26.68 25.62
N ASP A 184 -9.00 26.04 25.92
CA ASP A 184 -7.84 26.68 26.54
C ASP A 184 -6.60 26.75 25.64
N ILE A 185 -6.60 26.04 24.49
CA ILE A 185 -5.45 25.88 23.61
C ILE A 185 -5.69 26.56 22.26
N ASP A 186 -4.90 27.59 21.99
CA ASP A 186 -4.98 28.42 20.77
C ASP A 186 -4.00 28.02 19.65
N VAL A 187 -3.06 27.11 19.92
CA VAL A 187 -2.19 26.51 18.90
C VAL A 187 -2.87 25.31 18.22
N PRO A 188 -2.35 24.78 17.08
CA PRO A 188 -2.82 23.54 16.51
C PRO A 188 -2.73 22.38 17.51
N ILE A 189 -3.82 21.61 17.60
CA ILE A 189 -3.90 20.38 18.40
C ILE A 189 -3.95 19.20 17.44
N SER A 190 -2.98 18.30 17.54
CA SER A 190 -2.91 17.05 16.80
C SER A 190 -3.42 15.86 17.63
N CYS A 191 -3.92 14.83 16.95
CA CYS A 191 -4.27 13.56 17.56
C CYS A 191 -3.40 12.43 17.04
N HIS A 192 -2.88 11.60 17.94
CA HIS A 192 -2.13 10.40 17.60
C HIS A 192 -2.81 9.18 18.25
N CYS A 193 -3.52 8.38 17.47
CA CYS A 193 -4.29 7.25 17.97
C CYS A 193 -3.70 5.90 17.54
N HIS A 194 -3.42 5.03 18.50
CA HIS A 194 -3.15 3.62 18.27
C HIS A 194 -4.43 2.81 18.11
N ASN A 195 -4.29 1.62 17.53
CA ASN A 195 -5.41 0.82 17.04
C ASN A 195 -5.69 -0.47 17.80
N ASP A 196 -5.29 -0.57 19.07
CA ASP A 196 -5.41 -1.78 19.90
C ASP A 196 -6.84 -2.37 19.94
N PHE A 197 -7.88 -1.52 19.84
CA PHE A 197 -9.29 -1.93 19.78
C PHE A 197 -9.96 -1.70 18.42
N GLY A 198 -9.20 -1.38 17.38
CA GLY A 198 -9.73 -1.10 16.04
C GLY A 198 -10.45 0.26 15.91
N LEU A 199 -10.20 1.19 16.85
CA LEU A 199 -10.91 2.48 16.93
C LEU A 199 -10.08 3.68 16.48
N ALA A 200 -8.81 3.51 16.05
CA ALA A 200 -7.90 4.63 15.78
C ALA A 200 -8.46 5.66 14.79
N VAL A 201 -8.99 5.19 13.66
CA VAL A 201 -9.61 6.05 12.62
C VAL A 201 -10.87 6.73 13.15
N ALA A 202 -11.71 6.02 13.90
CA ALA A 202 -12.93 6.58 14.47
C ALA A 202 -12.63 7.65 15.54
N ASN A 203 -11.61 7.40 16.38
CA ASN A 203 -11.13 8.33 17.39
C ASN A 203 -10.49 9.57 16.77
N THR A 204 -9.78 9.41 15.66
CA THR A 204 -9.23 10.52 14.86
C THR A 204 -10.35 11.41 14.32
N PHE A 205 -11.38 10.83 13.68
CA PHE A 205 -12.52 11.62 13.21
C PHE A 205 -13.27 12.33 14.35
N ALA A 206 -13.36 11.71 15.52
CA ALA A 206 -13.94 12.33 16.69
C ALA A 206 -13.09 13.48 17.24
N ALA A 207 -11.77 13.33 17.28
CA ALA A 207 -10.83 14.38 17.66
C ALA A 207 -10.93 15.60 16.75
N LEU A 208 -10.96 15.39 15.43
CA LEU A 208 -11.16 16.46 14.43
C LEU A 208 -12.47 17.20 14.65
N LYS A 209 -13.56 16.49 14.94
CA LYS A 209 -14.85 17.12 15.31
C LYS A 209 -14.80 17.86 16.64
N GLY A 210 -13.98 17.40 17.57
CA GLY A 210 -13.74 18.03 18.87
C GLY A 210 -12.89 19.30 18.77
N GLY A 211 -12.21 19.53 17.64
CA GLY A 211 -11.44 20.75 17.39
C GLY A 211 -9.97 20.53 17.05
N ALA A 212 -9.52 19.28 16.91
CA ALA A 212 -8.18 18.99 16.40
C ALA A 212 -8.00 19.55 14.97
N SER A 213 -6.82 20.10 14.70
CA SER A 213 -6.42 20.64 13.38
C SER A 213 -5.60 19.68 12.56
N GLU A 214 -5.08 18.65 13.21
CA GLU A 214 -4.03 17.79 12.69
C GLU A 214 -4.22 16.37 13.23
N PHE A 215 -3.69 15.38 12.51
CA PHE A 215 -3.60 14.03 13.02
C PHE A 215 -2.32 13.35 12.54
N HIS A 216 -1.83 12.43 13.37
CA HIS A 216 -0.70 11.57 13.04
C HIS A 216 -1.24 10.27 12.46
N SER A 217 -0.58 9.76 11.42
CA SER A 217 -0.97 8.50 10.80
C SER A 217 0.21 7.78 10.19
N THR A 218 -0.02 6.53 9.79
CA THR A 218 0.95 5.77 9.02
C THR A 218 0.28 5.17 7.79
N ILE A 219 1.06 5.01 6.73
CA ILE A 219 0.63 4.27 5.54
C ILE A 219 0.31 2.84 5.94
N ASN A 220 -0.84 2.34 5.51
CA ASN A 220 -1.37 1.02 5.86
C ASN A 220 -1.73 0.83 7.35
N GLY A 221 -1.59 1.87 8.19
CA GLY A 221 -1.83 1.78 9.63
C GLY A 221 -0.79 0.94 10.39
N ILE A 222 0.41 0.77 9.85
CA ILE A 222 1.50 0.04 10.52
C ILE A 222 2.00 0.80 11.77
N GLY A 223 2.58 0.09 12.73
CA GLY A 223 3.14 0.67 13.95
C GLY A 223 3.25 -0.36 15.06
N GLU A 224 3.51 0.09 16.28
CA GLU A 224 3.54 -0.80 17.44
C GLU A 224 2.22 -1.58 17.63
N ARG A 225 2.33 -2.85 18.05
CA ARG A 225 1.20 -3.73 18.40
C ARG A 225 0.18 -3.87 17.25
N ALA A 226 -1.00 -3.25 17.40
CA ALA A 226 -2.07 -3.23 16.41
C ALA A 226 -1.94 -2.08 15.39
N GLY A 227 -0.89 -1.27 15.54
CA GLY A 227 -0.56 -0.18 14.64
C GLY A 227 -1.20 1.15 15.00
N ASN A 228 -1.15 2.05 14.04
CA ASN A 228 -1.58 3.44 14.15
C ASN A 228 -2.85 3.71 13.35
N THR A 229 -3.34 4.93 13.47
CA THR A 229 -4.35 5.47 12.57
C THR A 229 -3.90 5.32 11.11
N SER A 230 -4.75 4.69 10.30
CA SER A 230 -4.49 4.47 8.88
C SER A 230 -4.62 5.78 8.09
N PHE A 231 -3.55 6.13 7.38
CA PHE A 231 -3.49 7.31 6.51
C PHE A 231 -4.57 7.25 5.42
N GLU A 232 -4.61 6.15 4.66
CA GLU A 232 -5.54 5.99 3.54
C GLU A 232 -7.01 6.02 3.95
N GLU A 233 -7.34 5.43 5.10
CA GLU A 233 -8.71 5.39 5.62
C GLU A 233 -9.15 6.78 6.11
N CYS A 234 -8.26 7.51 6.79
CA CYS A 234 -8.55 8.88 7.25
C CYS A 234 -8.67 9.87 6.09
N VAL A 235 -7.73 9.87 5.15
CA VAL A 235 -7.73 10.81 4.02
C VAL A 235 -8.98 10.62 3.16
N VAL A 236 -9.29 9.38 2.77
CA VAL A 236 -10.48 9.11 1.95
C VAL A 236 -11.76 9.35 2.75
N GLY A 237 -11.77 9.03 4.04
CA GLY A 237 -12.87 9.32 4.96
C GLY A 237 -13.16 10.83 5.06
N ILE A 238 -12.13 11.66 5.25
CA ILE A 238 -12.25 13.13 5.23
C ILE A 238 -12.86 13.61 3.93
N TYR A 239 -12.31 13.18 2.79
CA TYR A 239 -12.80 13.59 1.48
C TYR A 239 -14.26 13.20 1.20
N LYS A 240 -14.71 12.03 1.68
CA LYS A 240 -16.05 11.50 1.37
C LYS A 240 -17.12 11.80 2.40
N LEU A 241 -16.77 11.81 3.68
CA LEU A 241 -17.74 11.77 4.78
C LEU A 241 -17.83 13.10 5.54
N PHE A 242 -16.82 13.97 5.41
CA PHE A 242 -16.71 15.18 6.22
C PHE A 242 -16.56 16.43 5.36
N PRO A 243 -17.64 16.97 4.76
CA PRO A 243 -17.59 18.12 3.86
C PRO A 243 -17.08 19.41 4.52
N GLN A 244 -17.07 19.48 5.85
CA GLN A 244 -16.48 20.59 6.60
C GLN A 244 -14.94 20.54 6.68
N PHE A 245 -14.33 19.41 6.33
CA PHE A 245 -12.90 19.16 6.37
C PHE A 245 -12.34 18.94 4.96
N SER A 246 -11.08 19.28 4.77
CA SER A 246 -10.33 19.06 3.53
C SER A 246 -8.89 18.71 3.87
N THR A 247 -8.20 18.08 2.93
CA THR A 247 -6.75 17.88 2.98
C THR A 247 -6.17 18.21 1.60
N ASP A 248 -4.87 18.49 1.54
CA ASP A 248 -4.15 18.78 0.30
C ASP A 248 -3.60 17.50 -0.38
N ILE A 249 -4.02 16.32 0.12
CA ILE A 249 -3.47 15.02 -0.31
C ILE A 249 -3.95 14.63 -1.71
N LYS A 250 -3.01 14.18 -2.54
CA LYS A 250 -3.27 13.58 -3.84
C LYS A 250 -3.82 12.16 -3.68
N ILE A 251 -5.13 12.07 -3.47
CA ILE A 251 -5.84 10.79 -3.17
C ILE A 251 -5.53 9.69 -4.21
N HIS A 252 -5.34 10.04 -5.49
CA HIS A 252 -5.06 9.09 -6.56
C HIS A 252 -3.69 8.38 -6.45
N GLU A 253 -2.79 8.81 -5.57
CA GLU A 253 -1.49 8.15 -5.33
C GLU A 253 -1.52 7.19 -4.14
N ILE A 254 -2.64 7.13 -3.39
CA ILE A 254 -2.76 6.35 -2.15
C ILE A 254 -2.44 4.86 -2.37
N TYR A 255 -2.99 4.24 -3.41
CA TYR A 255 -2.72 2.82 -3.65
C TYR A 255 -1.24 2.58 -4.01
N THR A 256 -0.61 3.51 -4.74
CA THR A 256 0.81 3.43 -5.11
C THR A 256 1.70 3.44 -3.87
N ILE A 257 1.52 4.41 -2.97
CA ILE A 257 2.34 4.52 -1.75
C ILE A 257 2.06 3.36 -0.78
N SER A 258 0.80 2.92 -0.67
CA SER A 258 0.41 1.74 0.10
C SER A 258 1.18 0.49 -0.32
N LYS A 259 1.25 0.22 -1.63
CA LYS A 259 2.00 -0.93 -2.18
C LYS A 259 3.51 -0.75 -2.05
N LEU A 260 4.02 0.48 -2.14
CA LEU A 260 5.44 0.76 -1.92
C LEU A 260 5.83 0.42 -0.48
N VAL A 261 5.11 0.95 0.50
CA VAL A 261 5.39 0.70 1.93
C VAL A 261 5.29 -0.79 2.22
N ALA A 262 4.22 -1.47 1.81
CA ALA A 262 4.08 -2.91 2.01
C ALA A 262 5.23 -3.74 1.43
N ARG A 263 5.77 -3.32 0.26
CA ARG A 263 6.92 -4.00 -0.37
C ARG A 263 8.21 -3.79 0.42
N LEU A 264 8.47 -2.56 0.86
CA LEU A 264 9.73 -2.21 1.53
C LEU A 264 9.75 -2.68 2.99
N THR A 265 8.62 -2.64 3.69
CA THR A 265 8.52 -3.12 5.06
C THR A 265 8.32 -4.64 5.15
N GLY A 266 7.91 -5.29 4.06
CA GLY A 266 7.51 -6.70 4.07
C GLY A 266 6.18 -6.97 4.79
N VAL A 267 5.48 -5.93 5.25
CA VAL A 267 4.19 -6.06 5.94
C VAL A 267 3.08 -6.27 4.92
N TYR A 268 2.41 -7.41 5.04
CA TYR A 268 1.34 -7.80 4.13
C TYR A 268 0.06 -6.95 4.31
N ILE A 269 -0.46 -6.43 3.20
CA ILE A 269 -1.77 -5.76 3.16
C ILE A 269 -2.88 -6.81 3.21
N GLN A 270 -3.72 -6.76 4.23
CA GLN A 270 -4.87 -7.67 4.33
C GLN A 270 -5.78 -7.51 3.09
N PRO A 271 -6.28 -8.60 2.48
CA PRO A 271 -7.10 -8.52 1.26
C PRO A 271 -8.33 -7.64 1.44
N ASN A 272 -8.95 -7.65 2.61
CA ASN A 272 -10.13 -6.88 2.95
C ASN A 272 -9.83 -5.56 3.67
N LYS A 273 -8.57 -5.10 3.70
CA LYS A 273 -8.24 -3.79 4.25
C LYS A 273 -9.01 -2.70 3.51
N ALA A 274 -9.59 -1.77 4.26
CA ALA A 274 -10.35 -0.67 3.68
C ALA A 274 -9.45 0.15 2.74
N ILE A 275 -10.04 0.66 1.66
CA ILE A 275 -9.40 1.48 0.61
C ILE A 275 -8.36 0.74 -0.24
N VAL A 276 -7.36 0.10 0.37
CA VAL A 276 -6.17 -0.41 -0.34
C VAL A 276 -6.09 -1.94 -0.43
N GLY A 277 -6.93 -2.68 0.30
CA GLY A 277 -6.92 -4.14 0.30
C GLY A 277 -7.33 -4.73 -1.05
N GLU A 278 -6.77 -5.87 -1.43
CA GLU A 278 -6.98 -6.45 -2.77
C GLU A 278 -8.47 -6.68 -3.14
N ASN A 279 -9.33 -6.89 -2.16
CA ASN A 279 -10.76 -7.13 -2.31
C ASN A 279 -11.62 -5.86 -2.15
N ALA A 280 -11.04 -4.70 -1.79
CA ALA A 280 -11.79 -3.47 -1.52
C ALA A 280 -12.64 -2.96 -2.70
N PHE A 281 -12.21 -3.26 -3.93
CA PHE A 281 -12.94 -2.95 -5.18
C PHE A 281 -13.13 -4.20 -6.05
N ALA A 282 -13.22 -5.37 -5.40
CA ALA A 282 -13.44 -6.64 -6.07
C ALA A 282 -14.90 -7.09 -5.90
N HIS A 283 -15.52 -7.53 -7.01
CA HIS A 283 -16.92 -7.96 -7.02
C HIS A 283 -17.05 -9.39 -7.55
N GLU A 284 -17.64 -10.28 -6.74
CA GLU A 284 -17.89 -11.69 -7.11
C GLU A 284 -19.39 -11.97 -7.35
N SER A 285 -20.28 -11.33 -6.58
CA SER A 285 -21.73 -11.60 -6.65
C SER A 285 -22.34 -11.15 -7.97
N GLY A 286 -23.10 -12.04 -8.63
CA GLY A 286 -23.78 -11.76 -9.89
C GLY A 286 -24.80 -10.64 -9.82
N ILE A 287 -25.44 -10.43 -8.66
CA ILE A 287 -26.40 -9.33 -8.45
C ILE A 287 -25.65 -8.01 -8.29
N HIS A 288 -24.56 -8.00 -7.54
CA HIS A 288 -23.75 -6.79 -7.32
C HIS A 288 -23.03 -6.37 -8.62
N SER A 289 -22.49 -7.36 -9.34
CA SER A 289 -21.83 -7.13 -10.63
C SER A 289 -22.80 -6.56 -11.67
N ASP A 290 -24.02 -7.10 -11.78
CA ASP A 290 -25.06 -6.56 -12.67
C ASP A 290 -25.47 -5.13 -12.29
N GLY A 291 -25.59 -4.83 -11.00
CA GLY A 291 -25.85 -3.47 -10.51
C GLY A 291 -24.74 -2.48 -10.87
N ILE A 292 -23.47 -2.87 -10.70
CA ILE A 292 -22.30 -2.04 -11.01
C ILE A 292 -22.16 -1.81 -12.51
N ILE A 293 -22.37 -2.84 -13.33
CA ILE A 293 -22.36 -2.73 -14.80
C ILE A 293 -23.41 -1.72 -15.28
N LYS A 294 -24.59 -1.69 -14.62
CA LYS A 294 -25.64 -0.72 -14.94
C LYS A 294 -25.34 0.68 -14.40
N ASN A 295 -24.88 0.77 -13.16
CA ASN A 295 -24.46 2.00 -12.50
C ASN A 295 -23.53 1.68 -11.32
N ALA A 296 -22.24 1.99 -11.45
CA ALA A 296 -21.23 1.71 -10.43
C ALA A 296 -21.58 2.31 -9.05
N ALA A 297 -22.26 3.46 -9.00
CA ALA A 297 -22.64 4.11 -7.75
C ALA A 297 -23.62 3.29 -6.88
N THR A 298 -24.24 2.23 -7.42
CA THR A 298 -25.15 1.36 -6.66
C THR A 298 -24.45 0.58 -5.55
N TYR A 299 -23.16 0.25 -5.73
CA TYR A 299 -22.37 -0.52 -4.77
C TYR A 299 -20.98 0.06 -4.51
N GLU A 300 -20.51 1.02 -5.30
CA GLU A 300 -19.22 1.69 -5.11
C GLU A 300 -19.44 3.12 -4.58
N SER A 301 -19.37 3.31 -3.27
CA SER A 301 -19.34 4.65 -2.64
C SER A 301 -18.02 5.40 -2.95
N ILE A 302 -16.97 4.64 -3.24
CA ILE A 302 -15.65 5.09 -3.65
C ILE A 302 -15.31 4.39 -4.96
N THR A 303 -15.03 5.14 -6.01
CA THR A 303 -14.54 4.60 -7.27
C THR A 303 -13.07 4.19 -7.11
N PRO A 304 -12.62 3.04 -7.64
CA PRO A 304 -11.23 2.61 -7.50
C PRO A 304 -10.25 3.62 -8.10
N GLU A 305 -10.63 4.32 -9.18
CA GLU A 305 -9.78 5.32 -9.84
C GLU A 305 -9.49 6.52 -8.94
N LEU A 306 -10.37 6.82 -7.97
CA LEU A 306 -10.16 7.93 -7.02
C LEU A 306 -8.87 7.72 -6.22
N VAL A 307 -8.55 6.47 -5.90
CA VAL A 307 -7.42 6.09 -5.04
C VAL A 307 -6.25 5.50 -5.83
N GLY A 308 -6.27 5.63 -7.16
CA GLY A 308 -5.21 5.11 -8.03
C GLY A 308 -5.34 3.63 -8.39
N ARG A 309 -6.55 3.08 -8.31
CA ARG A 309 -6.80 1.65 -8.51
C ARG A 309 -7.74 1.37 -9.68
N LYS A 310 -7.81 0.11 -10.09
CA LYS A 310 -8.74 -0.41 -11.09
C LYS A 310 -9.69 -1.43 -10.46
N ARG A 311 -10.93 -1.43 -10.93
CA ARG A 311 -11.99 -2.40 -10.61
C ARG A 311 -11.53 -3.81 -10.99
N LYS A 312 -11.81 -4.82 -10.14
CA LYS A 312 -11.51 -6.23 -10.45
C LYS A 312 -12.78 -7.08 -10.32
N PHE A 313 -13.11 -7.85 -11.35
CA PHE A 313 -14.18 -8.86 -11.27
C PHE A 313 -13.58 -10.21 -10.93
N VAL A 314 -14.13 -10.88 -9.92
CA VAL A 314 -13.66 -12.19 -9.46
C VAL A 314 -14.58 -13.26 -10.01
N ILE A 315 -14.03 -14.19 -10.80
CA ILE A 315 -14.78 -15.32 -11.36
C ILE A 315 -14.84 -16.41 -10.31
N GLY A 316 -16.03 -16.57 -9.72
CA GLY A 316 -16.28 -17.52 -8.64
C GLY A 316 -17.68 -18.12 -8.70
N LYS A 317 -18.03 -18.91 -7.68
CA LYS A 317 -19.30 -19.65 -7.61
C LYS A 317 -20.54 -18.72 -7.64
N HIS A 318 -20.35 -17.47 -7.24
CA HIS A 318 -21.41 -16.46 -7.17
C HIS A 318 -21.53 -15.59 -8.42
N MET A 319 -20.66 -15.78 -9.43
CA MET A 319 -20.70 -14.98 -10.65
C MET A 319 -22.00 -15.25 -11.42
N GLY A 320 -22.72 -14.17 -11.73
CA GLY A 320 -23.93 -14.22 -12.54
C GLY A 320 -23.61 -14.36 -14.03
N THR A 321 -24.58 -14.86 -14.80
CA THR A 321 -24.42 -15.03 -16.26
C THR A 321 -24.14 -13.71 -16.98
N HIS A 322 -24.69 -12.58 -16.52
CA HIS A 322 -24.44 -11.28 -17.14
C HIS A 322 -22.99 -10.81 -16.95
N GLY A 323 -22.45 -10.88 -15.73
CA GLY A 323 -21.06 -10.55 -15.47
C GLY A 323 -20.09 -11.47 -16.21
N LEU A 324 -20.44 -12.76 -16.32
CA LEU A 324 -19.67 -13.73 -17.10
C LEU A 324 -19.68 -13.40 -18.61
N ASP A 325 -20.81 -12.98 -19.17
CA ASP A 325 -20.93 -12.58 -20.58
C ASP A 325 -20.09 -11.33 -20.89
N VAL A 326 -20.12 -10.33 -20.01
CA VAL A 326 -19.27 -9.13 -20.14
C VAL A 326 -17.80 -9.53 -20.11
N ARG A 327 -17.39 -10.38 -19.15
CA ARG A 327 -15.99 -10.80 -19.03
C ARG A 327 -15.52 -11.62 -20.24
N LEU A 328 -16.36 -12.52 -20.75
CA LEU A 328 -16.07 -13.27 -21.97
C LEU A 328 -15.90 -12.35 -23.18
N LYS A 329 -16.74 -11.31 -23.31
CA LYS A 329 -16.61 -10.29 -24.37
C LYS A 329 -15.34 -9.47 -24.25
N GLU A 330 -14.92 -9.09 -23.04
CA GLU A 330 -13.63 -8.42 -22.81
C GLU A 330 -12.44 -9.30 -23.21
N LEU A 331 -12.59 -10.63 -23.11
CA LEU A 331 -11.62 -11.62 -23.60
C LEU A 331 -11.81 -11.96 -25.09
N GLY A 332 -12.67 -11.23 -25.82
CA GLY A 332 -12.95 -11.45 -27.23
C GLY A 332 -13.78 -12.71 -27.55
N VAL A 333 -14.40 -13.34 -26.56
CA VAL A 333 -15.17 -14.58 -26.69
C VAL A 333 -16.67 -14.28 -26.74
N ASN A 334 -17.30 -14.56 -27.89
CA ASN A 334 -18.74 -14.43 -28.06
C ASN A 334 -19.44 -15.79 -27.89
N VAL A 335 -20.44 -15.86 -27.01
CA VAL A 335 -21.14 -17.11 -26.67
C VAL A 335 -22.66 -16.96 -26.78
N SER A 336 -23.35 -18.03 -27.19
CA SER A 336 -24.81 -18.10 -27.11
C SER A 336 -25.28 -18.27 -25.65
N LYS A 337 -26.56 -17.98 -25.37
CA LYS A 337 -27.14 -18.18 -24.02
C LYS A 337 -26.96 -19.60 -23.49
N ASN A 338 -27.03 -20.61 -24.35
CA ASN A 338 -26.86 -22.01 -23.97
C ASN A 338 -25.40 -22.34 -23.64
N GLN A 339 -24.45 -21.79 -24.40
CA GLN A 339 -23.01 -21.94 -24.14
C GLN A 339 -22.61 -21.20 -22.86
N LEU A 340 -23.08 -19.96 -22.67
CA LEU A 340 -22.87 -19.18 -21.46
C LEU A 340 -23.33 -19.93 -20.21
N LYS A 341 -24.49 -20.60 -20.27
CA LYS A 341 -24.98 -21.42 -19.17
C LYS A 341 -24.05 -22.60 -18.87
N LYS A 342 -23.60 -23.34 -19.89
CA LYS A 342 -22.65 -24.46 -19.72
C LYS A 342 -21.31 -23.99 -19.13
N ILE A 343 -20.79 -22.85 -19.59
CA ILE A 343 -19.55 -22.24 -19.04
C ILE A 343 -19.75 -21.90 -17.56
N CYS A 344 -20.88 -21.27 -17.22
CA CYS A 344 -21.23 -20.95 -15.84
C CYS A 344 -21.31 -22.20 -14.94
N ASP A 345 -21.92 -23.28 -15.43
CA ASP A 345 -22.02 -24.54 -14.68
C ASP A 345 -20.64 -25.18 -14.47
N ASN A 346 -19.76 -25.16 -15.48
CA ASN A 346 -18.38 -25.63 -15.36
C ASN A 346 -17.55 -24.82 -14.35
N ILE A 347 -17.72 -23.49 -14.34
CA ILE A 347 -17.09 -22.59 -13.35
C ILE A 347 -17.54 -22.97 -11.93
N LYS A 348 -18.83 -23.21 -11.72
CA LYS A 348 -19.36 -23.63 -10.41
C LYS A 348 -18.76 -24.95 -9.95
N VAL A 349 -18.63 -25.93 -10.85
CA VAL A 349 -17.99 -27.21 -10.52
C VAL A 349 -16.53 -27.05 -10.10
N LEU A 350 -15.79 -26.11 -10.71
CA LEU A 350 -14.41 -25.81 -10.30
C LEU A 350 -14.37 -25.04 -8.97
N ALA A 351 -15.25 -24.06 -8.79
CA ALA A 351 -15.36 -23.28 -7.58
C ALA A 351 -15.80 -24.12 -6.37
N ASP A 352 -16.67 -25.11 -6.57
CA ASP A 352 -17.08 -26.09 -5.53
C ASP A 352 -15.91 -26.96 -5.06
N LYS A 353 -14.84 -27.07 -5.85
CA LYS A 353 -13.57 -27.71 -5.45
C LYS A 353 -12.62 -26.75 -4.73
N GLY A 354 -13.09 -25.55 -4.35
CA GLY A 354 -12.31 -24.52 -3.67
C GLY A 354 -11.33 -23.77 -4.56
N LYS A 355 -11.46 -23.87 -5.89
CA LYS A 355 -10.56 -23.18 -6.82
C LYS A 355 -11.13 -21.82 -7.23
N THR A 356 -10.30 -20.78 -7.18
CA THR A 356 -10.59 -19.51 -7.85
C THR A 356 -10.37 -19.69 -9.35
N VAL A 357 -11.29 -19.24 -10.18
CA VAL A 357 -11.19 -19.36 -11.64
C VAL A 357 -10.46 -18.13 -12.16
N THR A 358 -9.31 -18.35 -12.80
CA THR A 358 -8.56 -17.28 -13.47
C THR A 358 -9.15 -16.98 -14.85
N ASP A 359 -8.73 -15.89 -15.50
CA ASP A 359 -9.10 -15.63 -16.90
C ASP A 359 -8.66 -16.77 -17.83
N VAL A 360 -7.53 -17.42 -17.53
CA VAL A 360 -7.04 -18.56 -18.31
C VAL A 360 -7.98 -19.76 -18.15
N ASP A 361 -8.39 -20.06 -16.92
CA ASP A 361 -9.35 -21.13 -16.65
C ASP A 361 -10.70 -20.84 -17.33
N LEU A 362 -11.18 -19.59 -17.26
CA LEU A 362 -12.40 -19.16 -17.93
C LEU A 362 -12.32 -19.37 -19.44
N GLN A 363 -11.21 -18.98 -20.06
CA GLN A 363 -11.03 -19.12 -21.50
C GLN A 363 -10.91 -20.60 -21.90
N ALA A 364 -10.22 -21.43 -21.12
CA ALA A 364 -10.14 -22.87 -21.37
C ALA A 364 -11.52 -23.56 -21.24
N ILE A 365 -12.34 -23.15 -20.26
CA ILE A 365 -13.72 -23.64 -20.12
C ILE A 365 -14.56 -23.20 -21.33
N ALA A 366 -14.39 -21.96 -21.77
CA ALA A 366 -15.10 -21.42 -22.93
C ALA A 366 -14.75 -22.17 -24.21
N ASP A 367 -13.46 -22.38 -24.50
CA ASP A 367 -12.99 -23.11 -25.68
C ASP A 367 -13.55 -24.54 -25.71
N ASN A 368 -13.57 -25.23 -24.56
CA ASN A 368 -14.13 -26.57 -24.44
C ASN A 368 -15.64 -26.58 -24.74
N VAL A 369 -16.41 -25.62 -24.21
CA VAL A 369 -17.85 -25.51 -24.46
C VAL A 369 -18.16 -25.09 -25.91
N LEU A 370 -17.27 -24.32 -26.53
CA LEU A 370 -17.35 -23.91 -27.93
C LEU A 370 -16.82 -24.98 -28.90
N GLU A 371 -16.27 -26.09 -28.38
CA GLU A 371 -15.63 -27.15 -29.15
C GLU A 371 -14.50 -26.63 -30.06
N ILE A 372 -13.81 -25.57 -29.63
CA ILE A 372 -12.69 -24.98 -30.36
C ILE A 372 -11.47 -25.87 -30.15
N ASN A 373 -11.18 -26.69 -31.16
CA ASN A 373 -9.95 -27.47 -31.20
C ASN A 373 -8.83 -26.62 -31.81
N HIS A 374 -8.02 -26.01 -30.95
CA HIS A 374 -6.78 -25.37 -31.37
C HIS A 374 -5.78 -26.43 -31.80
N LYS A 375 -5.43 -26.47 -33.10
CA LYS A 375 -4.23 -27.18 -33.53
C LYS A 375 -3.04 -26.27 -33.25
N ASP A 376 -2.13 -26.72 -32.41
CA ASP A 376 -0.86 -26.04 -32.19
C ASP A 376 -0.11 -25.92 -33.52
N ARG A 377 -0.08 -24.72 -34.07
CA ARG A 377 0.72 -24.37 -35.25
C ARG A 377 2.18 -24.27 -34.89
N ILE A 378 2.47 -23.83 -33.66
CA ILE A 378 3.82 -23.62 -33.15
C ILE A 378 4.07 -24.57 -31.98
N LYS A 379 5.21 -25.25 -31.99
CA LYS A 379 5.67 -26.09 -30.87
C LYS A 379 7.09 -25.72 -30.48
N LEU A 380 7.34 -25.61 -29.17
CA LEU A 380 8.69 -25.47 -28.64
C LEU A 380 9.38 -26.83 -28.61
N ASN A 381 10.46 -26.98 -29.37
CA ASN A 381 11.29 -28.18 -29.32
C ASN A 381 12.46 -27.99 -28.35
N GLU A 382 13.09 -26.81 -28.35
CA GLU A 382 14.27 -26.54 -27.55
C GLU A 382 14.36 -25.06 -27.18
N VAL A 383 14.84 -24.76 -25.98
CA VAL A 383 15.28 -23.43 -25.57
C VAL A 383 16.61 -23.53 -24.83
N THR A 384 17.59 -22.75 -25.26
CA THR A 384 18.90 -22.63 -24.62
C THR A 384 19.11 -21.18 -24.24
N ILE A 385 19.46 -20.92 -22.98
CA ILE A 385 19.67 -19.57 -22.45
C ILE A 385 21.05 -19.46 -21.81
N VAL A 386 21.72 -18.35 -22.09
CA VAL A 386 22.95 -17.92 -21.41
C VAL A 386 22.66 -16.59 -20.74
N SER A 387 22.80 -16.53 -19.42
CA SER A 387 22.55 -15.32 -18.63
C SER A 387 23.52 -15.24 -17.45
N GLY A 388 23.85 -14.03 -17.01
CA GLY A 388 24.73 -13.78 -15.88
C GLY A 388 24.78 -12.30 -15.51
N ASN A 389 25.31 -11.98 -14.32
CA ASN A 389 25.35 -10.61 -13.80
C ASN A 389 26.15 -9.60 -14.67
N LYS A 390 27.03 -10.09 -15.55
CA LYS A 390 27.87 -9.28 -16.45
C LYS A 390 27.78 -9.73 -17.91
N VAL A 391 26.87 -10.64 -18.22
CA VAL A 391 26.73 -11.21 -19.56
C VAL A 391 25.37 -10.78 -20.08
N MET A 392 25.34 -10.26 -21.31
CA MET A 392 24.08 -9.94 -21.98
C MET A 392 23.24 -11.22 -22.12
N PRO A 393 22.05 -11.28 -21.51
CA PRO A 393 21.17 -12.43 -21.64
C PRO A 393 20.89 -12.73 -23.12
N THR A 394 21.16 -13.97 -23.52
CA THR A 394 21.00 -14.44 -24.90
C THR A 394 20.27 -15.77 -24.85
N ALA A 395 19.30 -15.96 -25.75
CA ALA A 395 18.56 -17.20 -25.88
C ALA A 395 18.54 -17.68 -27.33
N SER A 396 18.53 -18.99 -27.52
CA SER A 396 18.23 -19.65 -28.79
C SER A 396 17.03 -20.56 -28.62
N VAL A 397 16.10 -20.53 -29.57
CA VAL A 397 14.89 -21.35 -29.57
C VAL A 397 14.81 -22.17 -30.84
N LYS A 398 14.46 -23.45 -30.69
CA LYS A 398 14.08 -24.32 -31.80
C LYS A 398 12.58 -24.55 -31.73
N LEU A 399 11.88 -24.16 -32.78
CA LEU A 399 10.43 -24.22 -32.90
C LEU A 399 10.05 -25.10 -34.09
N THR A 400 8.93 -25.81 -34.00
CA THR A 400 8.22 -26.33 -35.18
C THR A 400 7.07 -25.40 -35.50
N VAL A 401 7.06 -24.79 -36.67
CA VAL A 401 6.00 -23.88 -37.16
C VAL A 401 5.36 -24.49 -38.40
N ASP A 402 4.07 -24.80 -38.32
CA ASP A 402 3.29 -25.43 -39.40
C ASP A 402 3.95 -26.71 -39.98
N GLY A 403 4.74 -27.41 -39.16
CA GLY A 403 5.44 -28.64 -39.52
C GLY A 403 6.92 -28.47 -39.90
N GLU A 404 7.39 -27.25 -40.10
CA GLU A 404 8.79 -26.93 -40.43
C GLU A 404 9.59 -26.55 -39.18
N GLU A 405 10.85 -27.01 -39.09
CA GLU A 405 11.73 -26.62 -37.98
C GLU A 405 12.41 -25.27 -38.26
N VAL A 406 12.38 -24.40 -37.25
CA VAL A 406 13.00 -23.08 -37.31
C VAL A 406 13.87 -22.87 -36.07
N LEU A 407 15.07 -22.31 -36.28
CA LEU A 407 16.02 -22.01 -35.23
C LEU A 407 16.32 -20.52 -35.21
N ASN A 408 16.00 -19.87 -34.10
CA ASN A 408 16.21 -18.44 -33.92
C ASN A 408 16.99 -18.15 -32.64
N ALA A 409 17.47 -16.92 -32.53
CA ALA A 409 18.15 -16.41 -31.36
C ALA A 409 17.76 -14.95 -31.09
N GLY A 410 17.82 -14.56 -29.82
CA GLY A 410 17.47 -13.24 -29.35
C GLY A 410 18.27 -12.85 -28.12
N VAL A 411 18.36 -11.55 -27.90
CA VAL A 411 18.97 -10.95 -26.70
C VAL A 411 17.90 -10.20 -25.92
N GLY A 412 18.14 -9.96 -24.63
CA GLY A 412 17.19 -9.24 -23.79
C GLY A 412 17.82 -8.71 -22.52
N ILE A 413 17.04 -7.95 -21.74
CA ILE A 413 17.47 -7.43 -20.43
C ILE A 413 17.53 -8.54 -19.36
N GLY A 414 16.87 -9.67 -19.60
CA GLY A 414 16.83 -10.82 -18.73
C GLY A 414 16.66 -12.12 -19.53
N PRO A 415 16.79 -13.30 -18.88
CA PRO A 415 16.72 -14.59 -19.56
C PRO A 415 15.34 -14.86 -20.20
N VAL A 416 14.26 -14.44 -19.53
CA VAL A 416 12.88 -14.55 -20.06
C VAL A 416 12.71 -13.64 -21.27
N ASP A 417 13.12 -12.39 -21.15
CA ASP A 417 13.05 -11.40 -22.24
C ASP A 417 13.85 -11.85 -23.47
N ALA A 418 15.07 -12.34 -23.27
CA ALA A 418 15.89 -12.88 -24.36
C ALA A 418 15.21 -14.08 -25.06
N ALA A 419 14.58 -14.98 -24.31
CA ALA A 419 13.87 -16.13 -24.86
C ALA A 419 12.61 -15.71 -25.65
N ILE A 420 11.84 -14.75 -25.14
CA ILE A 420 10.66 -14.22 -25.84
C ILE A 420 11.08 -13.46 -27.11
N ASN A 421 12.14 -12.65 -27.05
CA ASN A 421 12.69 -11.97 -28.22
C ASN A 421 13.20 -12.96 -29.28
N ALA A 422 13.79 -14.07 -28.85
CA ALA A 422 14.18 -15.15 -29.76
C ALA A 422 12.96 -15.77 -30.46
N VAL A 423 11.83 -15.96 -29.77
CA VAL A 423 10.57 -16.40 -30.38
C VAL A 423 10.03 -15.33 -31.35
N ASN A 424 9.97 -14.07 -30.93
CA ASN A 424 9.39 -12.96 -31.69
C ASN A 424 10.16 -12.57 -32.96
N SER A 425 11.37 -13.08 -33.14
CA SER A 425 12.13 -12.86 -34.37
C SER A 425 11.57 -13.57 -35.62
N LEU A 426 10.45 -14.30 -35.50
CA LEU A 426 9.71 -14.80 -36.67
C LEU A 426 8.59 -13.84 -37.06
N ASP A 427 8.49 -13.49 -38.34
CA ASP A 427 7.49 -12.58 -38.91
C ASP A 427 6.02 -12.98 -38.58
N ILE A 428 5.77 -14.24 -38.26
CA ILE A 428 4.43 -14.72 -37.85
C ILE A 428 3.95 -14.13 -36.51
N PHE A 429 4.87 -13.57 -35.71
CA PHE A 429 4.57 -12.92 -34.43
C PHE A 429 4.39 -11.41 -34.54
N ASP A 430 4.49 -10.85 -35.75
CA ASP A 430 4.26 -9.43 -35.97
C ASP A 430 2.83 -9.03 -35.52
N ASP A 431 2.72 -7.83 -34.96
CA ASP A 431 1.52 -7.24 -34.39
C ASP A 431 0.95 -7.96 -33.13
N ILE A 432 1.79 -8.64 -32.35
CA ILE A 432 1.42 -9.19 -31.03
C ILE A 432 2.04 -8.36 -29.91
N ASP A 433 1.19 -7.70 -29.12
CA ASP A 433 1.58 -6.94 -27.94
C ASP A 433 1.57 -7.81 -26.68
N PHE A 434 2.65 -7.73 -25.91
CA PHE A 434 2.76 -8.36 -24.60
C PHE A 434 2.27 -7.37 -23.53
N ILE A 435 1.06 -7.57 -22.99
CA ILE A 435 0.41 -6.58 -22.11
C ILE A 435 0.71 -6.81 -20.62
N GLU A 436 0.67 -8.07 -20.18
CA GLU A 436 0.74 -8.40 -18.75
C GLU A 436 1.57 -9.65 -18.53
N TYR A 437 2.45 -9.61 -17.53
CA TYR A 437 3.28 -10.73 -17.07
C TYR A 437 3.11 -10.88 -15.56
N HIS A 438 2.62 -12.04 -15.11
CA HIS A 438 2.48 -12.38 -13.71
C HIS A 438 3.12 -13.73 -13.42
N VAL A 439 3.86 -13.82 -12.32
CA VAL A 439 4.54 -15.05 -11.89
C VAL A 439 4.28 -15.31 -10.42
N ASP A 440 3.85 -16.52 -10.11
CA ASP A 440 3.69 -17.00 -8.74
C ASP A 440 4.41 -18.35 -8.55
N ALA A 441 4.91 -18.59 -7.34
CA ALA A 441 5.35 -19.91 -6.93
C ALA A 441 4.15 -20.69 -6.36
N ILE A 442 3.85 -21.85 -6.91
CA ILE A 442 2.76 -22.73 -6.45
C ILE A 442 3.16 -23.45 -5.16
N THR A 443 4.43 -23.83 -5.06
CA THR A 443 5.00 -24.53 -3.91
C THR A 443 6.16 -23.72 -3.32
N GLY A 444 6.58 -24.03 -2.09
CA GLY A 444 7.79 -23.45 -1.51
C GLY A 444 9.04 -24.25 -1.89
N GLY A 445 10.22 -23.63 -1.77
CA GLY A 445 11.51 -24.27 -2.07
C GLY A 445 12.18 -23.70 -3.32
N THR A 446 13.46 -24.03 -3.52
CA THR A 446 14.22 -23.63 -4.73
C THR A 446 13.82 -24.44 -5.97
N ASP A 447 13.05 -25.50 -5.78
CA ASP A 447 12.47 -26.39 -6.78
C ASP A 447 10.95 -26.17 -6.95
N ALA A 448 10.47 -25.00 -6.51
CA ALA A 448 9.07 -24.64 -6.58
C ALA A 448 8.52 -24.75 -8.01
N LEU A 449 7.30 -25.30 -8.13
CA LEU A 449 6.55 -25.18 -9.38
C LEU A 449 6.19 -23.72 -9.59
N ILE A 450 6.61 -23.17 -10.72
CA ILE A 450 6.37 -21.78 -11.08
C ILE A 450 5.15 -21.72 -12.01
N ASP A 451 4.26 -20.80 -11.68
CA ASP A 451 3.09 -20.48 -12.47
C ASP A 451 3.27 -19.13 -13.15
N VAL A 452 3.28 -19.14 -14.47
CA VAL A 452 3.40 -17.92 -15.28
C VAL A 452 2.08 -17.69 -16.00
N ILE A 453 1.49 -16.52 -15.80
CA ILE A 453 0.28 -16.07 -16.49
C ILE A 453 0.66 -14.84 -17.31
N ILE A 454 0.32 -14.87 -18.59
CA ILE A 454 0.59 -13.76 -19.51
C ILE A 454 -0.70 -13.29 -20.18
N LYS A 455 -0.74 -12.02 -20.59
CA LYS A 455 -1.75 -11.50 -21.53
C LYS A 455 -1.11 -10.97 -22.79
N LEU A 456 -1.62 -11.44 -23.93
CA LEU A 456 -1.20 -11.04 -25.26
C LEU A 456 -2.37 -10.39 -26.00
N GLN A 457 -2.07 -9.41 -26.85
CA GLN A 457 -3.04 -8.73 -27.70
C GLN A 457 -2.61 -8.72 -29.16
N LYS A 458 -3.56 -8.95 -30.06
CA LYS A 458 -3.39 -8.75 -31.51
C LYS A 458 -4.62 -8.05 -32.06
N GLY A 459 -4.48 -6.78 -32.44
CA GLY A 459 -5.63 -5.91 -32.74
C GLY A 459 -6.55 -5.77 -31.52
N ASP A 460 -7.84 -6.08 -31.69
CA ASP A 460 -8.83 -6.03 -30.60
C ASP A 460 -8.94 -7.32 -29.77
N LYS A 461 -8.19 -8.38 -30.12
CA LYS A 461 -8.27 -9.69 -29.46
C LYS A 461 -7.24 -9.79 -28.35
N ILE A 462 -7.70 -10.05 -27.12
CA ILE A 462 -6.85 -10.26 -25.93
C ILE A 462 -6.97 -11.72 -25.47
N ILE A 463 -5.84 -12.40 -25.32
CA ILE A 463 -5.77 -13.79 -24.83
C ILE A 463 -4.92 -13.84 -23.56
N SER A 464 -5.41 -14.58 -22.57
CA SER A 464 -4.62 -14.97 -21.40
C SER A 464 -4.07 -16.38 -21.61
N ALA A 465 -2.81 -16.61 -21.28
CA ALA A 465 -2.19 -17.93 -21.34
C ALA A 465 -1.41 -18.24 -20.05
N ARG A 466 -1.28 -19.53 -19.76
CA ARG A 466 -0.61 -20.04 -18.56
C ARG A 466 0.45 -21.07 -18.94
N GLY A 467 1.58 -21.01 -18.27
CA GLY A 467 2.63 -22.01 -18.33
C GLY A 467 3.05 -22.37 -16.92
N THR A 468 3.09 -23.67 -16.62
CA THR A 468 3.46 -24.16 -15.29
C THR A 468 4.63 -25.13 -15.42
N GLU A 469 5.80 -24.73 -14.91
CA GLU A 469 7.05 -25.51 -14.93
C GLU A 469 7.88 -25.20 -13.69
N PRO A 470 8.80 -26.09 -13.25
CA PRO A 470 9.76 -25.76 -12.19
C PRO A 470 10.73 -24.64 -12.58
N ASP A 471 11.00 -24.48 -13.87
CA ASP A 471 11.86 -23.41 -14.40
C ASP A 471 11.01 -22.23 -14.90
N ILE A 472 11.26 -21.05 -14.34
CA ILE A 472 10.52 -19.81 -14.66
C ILE A 472 10.61 -19.45 -16.14
N ILE A 473 11.74 -19.75 -16.80
CA ILE A 473 11.95 -19.37 -18.20
C ILE A 473 11.14 -20.30 -19.10
N ASN A 474 11.20 -21.60 -18.87
CA ASN A 474 10.38 -22.58 -19.57
C ASN A 474 8.89 -22.34 -19.36
N ALA A 475 8.46 -22.04 -18.12
CA ALA A 475 7.07 -21.68 -17.84
C ALA A 475 6.66 -20.45 -18.67
N SER A 476 7.52 -19.43 -18.72
CA SER A 476 7.27 -18.19 -19.48
C SER A 476 7.18 -18.41 -20.98
N VAL A 477 8.12 -19.16 -21.58
CA VAL A 477 8.13 -19.44 -23.03
C VAL A 477 6.98 -20.38 -23.42
N LYS A 478 6.56 -21.28 -22.53
CA LYS A 478 5.36 -22.11 -22.75
C LYS A 478 4.08 -21.29 -22.70
N ALA A 479 3.93 -20.42 -21.69
CA ALA A 479 2.79 -19.50 -21.59
C ALA A 479 2.72 -18.62 -22.84
N TYR A 480 3.85 -17.97 -23.13
CA TYR A 480 4.42 -17.64 -24.43
C TYR A 480 3.66 -18.08 -25.69
N ILE A 481 4.15 -19.21 -26.18
CA ILE A 481 3.73 -19.94 -27.38
C ILE A 481 2.27 -20.40 -27.29
N SER A 482 1.79 -20.79 -26.10
CA SER A 482 0.38 -21.14 -25.90
C SER A 482 -0.54 -19.95 -26.20
N GLY A 483 -0.21 -18.76 -25.69
CA GLY A 483 -0.95 -17.53 -25.98
C GLY A 483 -0.93 -17.19 -27.47
N VAL A 484 0.23 -17.31 -28.12
CA VAL A 484 0.33 -17.05 -29.55
C VAL A 484 -0.46 -18.07 -30.39
N ASN A 485 -0.34 -19.38 -30.11
CA ASN A 485 -1.11 -20.40 -30.82
C ASN A 485 -2.61 -20.10 -30.80
N ARG A 486 -3.12 -19.59 -29.68
CA ARG A 486 -4.52 -19.18 -29.52
C ARG A 486 -4.86 -17.88 -30.26
N LEU A 487 -3.93 -16.93 -30.32
CA LEU A 487 -4.10 -15.72 -31.13
C LEU A 487 -4.11 -16.02 -32.64
N LEU A 488 -3.24 -16.93 -33.10
CA LEU A 488 -3.10 -17.33 -34.50
C LEU A 488 -4.11 -18.40 -34.96
N SER A 489 -4.88 -18.95 -34.03
CA SER A 489 -6.01 -19.81 -34.35
C SER A 489 -7.22 -18.95 -34.74
N ASN A 490 -7.75 -19.19 -35.95
CA ASN A 490 -8.92 -18.49 -36.50
C ASN A 490 -10.12 -18.54 -35.55
#